data_AF-A0A534VF63-F1
#
_entry.id   AF-A0A534VF63-F1
#
_cell.length_a   1.000
_cell.length_b   1.000
_cell.length_c   1.000
_cell.angle_alpha   90.00
_cell.angle_beta   90.00
_cell.angle_gamma   90.00
#
_symmetry.space_group_name_H-M   'P 1'
#
loop_
_entity.id
_entity.type
_entity.pdbx_description
1 polymer ?
#
loop_
_entity_poly.entity_id
_entity_poly.type
_entity_poly.pdbx_seq_one_letter_code
_entity_poly.pdbx_strand_id
1 'polypeptide(L)'
;MGKHFKSMPGRFALLMTVTMFSAVVMMLPSASLAADRPLQKINVAYSSISGNQAALWVSQDKGFFRKYGLEVQAVLIESGTTTAQALVASDISFANVAGPAVIQSNLRGADTVIIAGVINTLTFQLYTEKGITRPDQFKGKAVAVTRYGSATDFAMRYALDKYGVDVNKEVTILQMGNQPAQLAALEAGKVQGAMLSAPTSIRAKKMGFPMLADLQMLGLEYQHTSIATTRALLKSKPDLARDFMRAYIEGIQYAKTHRKETIDVLVKYLRTDEKEVLDDTYESIVLMLMPEKPYPTLKGVQTILRELGAKDPVARSAKPEQFVDASVIKELDSSGFIDRVYKSAPMVAKAQPKSEPAATPAVAKVPLSEAKTKPVGGEEKAKPVAKQVPAAGDKAQASVSVAKPGSQEYTVKAGDTLSRLADQFYNAPNKWEKIYEANRDLLKNPNYIYVGMKLMIPADGKSS
;
A
#
# COMPACT_ATOMS: atom_id res chain seq x y z
N MET A 1 -112.58 6.75 -16.24
CA MET A 1 -112.84 8.19 -16.10
C MET A 1 -111.66 8.94 -16.72
N GLY A 2 -111.88 9.54 -17.89
CA GLY A 2 -110.87 10.37 -18.56
C GLY A 2 -111.06 11.86 -18.29
N LYS A 3 -109.98 12.61 -18.49
CA LYS A 3 -109.87 13.96 -19.08
C LYS A 3 -108.36 14.13 -19.36
N HIS A 4 -107.87 14.02 -20.61
CA HIS A 4 -107.83 15.06 -21.66
C HIS A 4 -107.25 16.38 -21.14
N PHE A 5 -106.31 17.10 -21.75
CA PHE A 5 -105.54 17.12 -23.02
C PHE A 5 -104.66 18.41 -22.87
N LYS A 6 -103.46 18.63 -23.44
CA LYS A 6 -103.20 19.18 -24.81
C LYS A 6 -101.79 19.87 -24.78
N SER A 7 -100.78 19.31 -25.45
CA SER A 7 -100.04 19.82 -26.65
C SER A 7 -99.14 21.08 -26.56
N MET A 8 -97.82 20.87 -26.76
CA MET A 8 -96.78 21.52 -27.64
C MET A 8 -97.16 22.70 -28.58
N PRO A 9 -96.23 23.36 -29.34
CA PRO A 9 -94.74 23.45 -29.31
C PRO A 9 -94.18 24.90 -29.56
N GLY A 10 -92.84 25.09 -29.60
CA GLY A 10 -92.23 26.34 -30.11
C GLY A 10 -90.69 26.28 -30.22
N ARG A 11 -90.17 26.40 -31.44
CA ARG A 11 -88.75 26.31 -31.85
C ARG A 11 -88.12 27.72 -31.99
N PHE A 12 -86.78 27.73 -32.08
CA PHE A 12 -85.89 28.66 -32.82
C PHE A 12 -85.15 29.79 -32.09
N ALA A 13 -83.92 30.01 -32.62
CA ALA A 13 -82.86 30.98 -32.31
C ALA A 13 -81.87 30.54 -31.21
N LEU A 14 -80.54 30.50 -31.37
CA LEU A 14 -79.66 31.09 -32.39
C LEU A 14 -78.23 30.49 -32.28
N LEU A 15 -77.58 30.31 -33.44
CA LEU A 15 -76.13 30.24 -33.79
C LEU A 15 -75.10 29.90 -32.68
N MET A 16 -74.33 28.81 -32.77
CA MET A 16 -73.16 28.61 -33.65
C MET A 16 -72.04 29.67 -33.46
N THR A 17 -71.15 29.41 -32.50
CA THR A 17 -69.77 29.92 -32.53
C THR A 17 -68.83 28.79 -32.13
N VAL A 18 -68.31 28.10 -33.14
CA VAL A 18 -67.10 27.29 -33.04
C VAL A 18 -65.93 28.27 -33.02
N THR A 19 -65.32 28.45 -31.85
CA THR A 19 -63.99 29.04 -31.75
C THR A 19 -63.16 28.23 -30.76
N MET A 20 -62.55 27.17 -31.31
CA MET A 20 -61.18 26.73 -31.03
C MET A 20 -60.47 27.56 -29.94
N PHE A 21 -60.54 27.11 -28.69
CA PHE A 21 -59.65 27.58 -27.63
C PHE A 21 -59.12 26.39 -26.83
N SER A 22 -57.94 25.96 -27.28
CA SER A 22 -56.88 25.33 -26.51
C SER A 22 -57.25 24.18 -25.58
N ALA A 23 -56.96 22.99 -26.09
CA ALA A 23 -56.42 21.90 -25.30
C ALA A 23 -55.19 22.39 -24.51
N VAL A 24 -55.43 22.95 -23.32
CA VAL A 24 -54.44 23.00 -22.26
C VAL A 24 -54.59 21.68 -21.51
N VAL A 25 -54.11 20.60 -22.13
CA VAL A 25 -53.53 19.52 -21.37
C VAL A 25 -52.37 20.19 -20.64
N MET A 26 -52.56 20.52 -19.36
CA MET A 26 -51.47 20.88 -18.49
C MET A 26 -50.50 19.70 -18.50
N MET A 27 -49.52 19.77 -19.39
CA MET A 27 -48.21 19.19 -19.22
C MET A 27 -47.68 19.75 -17.91
N LEU A 28 -48.05 19.10 -16.81
CA LEU A 28 -47.27 19.11 -15.60
C LEU A 28 -45.83 18.78 -16.04
N PRO A 29 -44.85 19.64 -15.77
CA PRO A 29 -43.46 19.23 -15.95
C PRO A 29 -43.31 17.96 -15.13
N SER A 30 -42.98 16.85 -15.78
CA SER A 30 -42.53 15.62 -15.10
C SER A 30 -41.15 15.90 -14.50
N ALA A 31 -41.10 16.84 -13.57
CA ALA A 31 -39.95 17.20 -12.77
C ALA A 31 -40.11 16.53 -11.40
N SER A 32 -40.16 15.20 -11.39
CA SER A 32 -39.66 14.37 -10.29
C SER A 32 -39.71 12.90 -10.64
N LEU A 33 -38.64 12.39 -11.24
CA LEU A 33 -38.13 11.02 -11.04
C LEU A 33 -36.60 11.06 -11.19
N ALA A 34 -35.95 11.93 -10.42
CA ALA A 34 -34.56 11.69 -9.99
C ALA A 34 -34.57 11.05 -8.58
N ALA A 35 -35.64 10.33 -8.25
CA ALA A 35 -35.80 9.57 -7.02
C ALA A 35 -35.57 8.07 -7.31
N ASP A 36 -34.63 7.51 -6.56
CA ASP A 36 -34.41 6.08 -6.30
C ASP A 36 -34.23 5.15 -7.50
N ARG A 37 -33.14 5.33 -8.27
CA ARG A 37 -32.50 4.12 -8.80
C ARG A 37 -31.98 3.33 -7.60
N PRO A 38 -32.44 2.08 -7.37
CA PRO A 38 -31.96 1.30 -6.24
C PRO A 38 -30.45 1.18 -6.35
N LEU A 39 -29.75 1.48 -5.25
CA LEU A 39 -28.29 1.40 -5.23
C LEU A 39 -27.87 -0.04 -5.52
N GLN A 40 -26.93 -0.21 -6.46
CA GLN A 40 -26.36 -1.51 -6.73
C GLN A 40 -25.42 -1.88 -5.58
N LYS A 41 -25.81 -2.90 -4.81
CA LYS A 41 -24.99 -3.44 -3.73
C LYS A 41 -23.79 -4.18 -4.29
N ILE A 42 -22.60 -3.82 -3.81
CA ILE A 42 -21.36 -4.52 -4.15
C ILE A 42 -20.45 -4.65 -2.92
N ASN A 43 -19.75 -5.77 -2.84
CA ASN A 43 -18.70 -5.96 -1.86
C ASN A 43 -17.36 -5.56 -2.46
N VAL A 44 -16.59 -4.78 -1.71
CA VAL A 44 -15.24 -4.35 -2.09
C VAL A 44 -14.28 -4.77 -1.01
N ALA A 45 -13.35 -5.68 -1.33
CA ALA A 45 -12.41 -6.17 -0.33
C ALA A 45 -11.21 -5.24 -0.20
N TYR A 46 -10.62 -5.19 0.99
CA TYR A 46 -9.31 -4.59 1.22
C TYR A 46 -8.45 -5.46 2.13
N SER A 47 -7.13 -5.46 1.89
CA SER A 47 -6.26 -6.51 2.41
C SER A 47 -5.59 -6.24 3.76
N SER A 48 -5.72 -5.03 4.30
CA SER A 48 -5.05 -4.62 5.54
C SER A 48 -5.64 -3.36 6.15
N ILE A 49 -5.41 -3.16 7.45
CA ILE A 49 -5.61 -1.86 8.12
C ILE A 49 -4.31 -1.04 7.98
N SER A 50 -4.22 -0.20 6.96
CA SER A 50 -3.08 0.67 6.70
C SER A 50 -3.51 1.93 5.92
N GLY A 51 -2.66 2.96 5.93
CA GLY A 51 -2.89 4.19 5.16
C GLY A 51 -3.10 3.96 3.67
N ASN A 52 -2.62 2.83 3.15
CA ASN A 52 -2.76 2.44 1.75
C ASN A 52 -4.22 2.30 1.30
N GLN A 53 -5.14 2.12 2.25
CA GLN A 53 -6.57 1.97 1.99
C GLN A 53 -7.35 3.29 2.06
N ALA A 54 -6.68 4.41 2.35
CA ALA A 54 -7.34 5.69 2.65
C ALA A 54 -8.35 6.11 1.58
N ALA A 55 -7.98 6.04 0.30
CA ALA A 55 -8.87 6.42 -0.80
C ALA A 55 -10.17 5.58 -0.83
N LEU A 56 -10.10 4.26 -0.58
CA LEU A 56 -11.30 3.41 -0.50
C LEU A 56 -12.22 3.85 0.64
N TRP A 57 -11.64 4.07 1.83
CA TRP A 57 -12.40 4.46 3.02
C TRP A 57 -13.02 5.85 2.87
N VAL A 58 -12.29 6.79 2.28
CA VAL A 58 -12.81 8.13 1.95
C VAL A 58 -13.93 8.05 0.92
N SER A 59 -13.75 7.29 -0.17
CA SER A 59 -14.79 7.06 -1.18
C SER A 59 -16.09 6.53 -0.57
N GLN A 60 -15.98 5.62 0.41
CA GLN A 60 -17.13 5.06 1.12
C GLN A 60 -17.77 6.07 2.09
N ASP A 61 -17.01 6.59 3.04
CA ASP A 61 -17.55 7.40 4.13
C ASP A 61 -18.06 8.76 3.65
N LYS A 62 -17.50 9.29 2.56
CA LYS A 62 -17.94 10.57 1.95
C LYS A 62 -19.00 10.38 0.87
N GLY A 63 -19.46 9.15 0.65
CA GLY A 63 -20.62 8.86 -0.20
C GLY A 63 -20.33 8.96 -1.70
N PHE A 64 -19.07 8.97 -2.12
CA PHE A 64 -18.71 9.01 -3.53
C PHE A 64 -19.24 7.78 -4.28
N PHE A 65 -19.25 6.59 -3.67
CA PHE A 65 -19.88 5.42 -4.29
C PHE A 65 -21.40 5.61 -4.49
N ARG A 66 -22.10 6.18 -3.50
CA ARG A 66 -23.54 6.45 -3.60
C ARG A 66 -23.87 7.46 -4.69
N LYS A 67 -23.01 8.47 -4.90
CA LYS A 67 -23.14 9.45 -6.00
C LYS A 67 -23.21 8.76 -7.38
N TYR A 68 -22.55 7.62 -7.54
CA TYR A 68 -22.56 6.82 -8.76
C TYR A 68 -23.49 5.60 -8.68
N GLY A 69 -24.47 5.62 -7.77
CA GLY A 69 -25.50 4.57 -7.68
C GLY A 69 -25.02 3.27 -7.04
N LEU A 70 -23.89 3.27 -6.31
CA LEU A 70 -23.32 2.08 -5.69
C LEU A 70 -23.49 2.11 -4.17
N GLU A 71 -23.99 1.01 -3.61
CA GLU A 71 -23.94 0.72 -2.18
C GLU A 71 -22.76 -0.21 -1.93
N VAL A 72 -21.61 0.39 -1.65
CA VAL A 72 -20.37 -0.34 -1.37
C VAL A 72 -20.33 -0.79 0.09
N GLN A 73 -20.14 -2.09 0.28
CA GLN A 73 -19.70 -2.67 1.55
C GLN A 73 -18.19 -2.96 1.46
N ALA A 74 -17.37 -2.16 2.14
CA ALA A 74 -15.96 -2.51 2.32
C ALA A 74 -15.81 -3.70 3.28
N VAL A 75 -15.06 -4.72 2.85
CA VAL A 75 -14.82 -5.97 3.59
C VAL A 75 -13.32 -6.10 3.85
N LEU A 76 -12.93 -6.11 5.13
CA LEU A 76 -11.54 -6.39 5.51
C LEU A 76 -11.28 -7.90 5.37
N ILE A 77 -10.27 -8.25 4.58
CA ILE A 77 -9.73 -9.62 4.50
C ILE A 77 -8.23 -9.49 4.76
N GLU A 78 -7.75 -9.82 5.95
CA GLU A 78 -6.37 -9.52 6.39
C GLU A 78 -5.29 -10.43 5.75
N SER A 79 -5.30 -10.60 4.43
CA SER A 79 -4.19 -11.12 3.65
C SER A 79 -4.46 -10.91 2.16
N GLY A 80 -3.50 -10.35 1.43
CA GLY A 80 -3.68 -10.12 -0.01
C GLY A 80 -4.01 -11.38 -0.80
N THR A 81 -3.46 -12.53 -0.42
CA THR A 81 -3.76 -13.81 -1.09
C THR A 81 -5.18 -14.29 -0.88
N THR A 82 -5.72 -14.20 0.34
CA THR A 82 -7.12 -14.55 0.61
C THR A 82 -8.07 -13.52 -0.01
N THR A 83 -7.67 -12.25 -0.08
CA THR A 83 -8.41 -11.21 -0.83
C THR A 83 -8.50 -11.55 -2.32
N ALA A 84 -7.38 -11.96 -2.95
CA ALA A 84 -7.38 -12.38 -4.35
C ALA A 84 -8.23 -13.64 -4.57
N GLN A 85 -8.19 -14.61 -3.65
CA GLN A 85 -9.05 -15.80 -3.71
C GLN A 85 -10.55 -15.45 -3.60
N ALA A 86 -10.92 -14.53 -2.69
CA ALA A 86 -12.30 -14.06 -2.55
C ALA A 86 -12.79 -13.32 -3.81
N LEU A 87 -11.89 -12.64 -4.52
CA LEU A 87 -12.19 -12.02 -5.81
C LEU A 87 -12.52 -13.09 -6.88
N VAL A 88 -11.79 -14.20 -6.91
CA VAL A 88 -12.06 -15.33 -7.82
C VAL A 88 -13.38 -16.02 -7.49
N ALA A 89 -13.70 -16.18 -6.20
CA ALA A 89 -14.96 -16.75 -5.75
C ALA A 89 -16.20 -15.90 -6.15
N SER A 90 -16.01 -14.69 -6.69
CA SER A 90 -17.04 -13.76 -7.15
C SER A 90 -17.94 -13.17 -6.05
N ASP A 91 -17.61 -13.38 -4.77
CA ASP A 91 -18.25 -12.72 -3.63
C ASP A 91 -17.85 -11.24 -3.51
N ILE A 92 -16.73 -10.88 -4.13
CA ILE A 92 -16.12 -9.54 -4.15
C ILE A 92 -16.11 -9.02 -5.59
N SER A 93 -16.58 -7.78 -5.81
CA SER A 93 -16.56 -7.15 -7.14
C SER A 93 -15.21 -6.49 -7.46
N PHE A 94 -14.65 -5.79 -6.48
CA PHE A 94 -13.36 -5.12 -6.59
C PHE A 94 -12.53 -5.38 -5.33
N ALA A 95 -11.22 -5.47 -5.49
CA ALA A 95 -10.30 -5.62 -4.38
C ALA A 95 -9.27 -4.48 -4.41
N ASN A 96 -9.17 -3.75 -3.30
CA ASN A 96 -8.05 -2.85 -3.03
C ASN A 96 -6.95 -3.66 -2.35
N VAL A 97 -6.02 -4.17 -3.16
CA VAL A 97 -5.08 -5.23 -2.78
C VAL A 97 -3.74 -5.04 -3.50
N ALA A 98 -2.71 -5.67 -2.97
CA ALA A 98 -1.38 -5.59 -3.53
C ALA A 98 -1.16 -6.43 -4.79
N GLY A 99 -0.35 -5.89 -5.71
CA GLY A 99 -0.08 -6.49 -7.03
C GLY A 99 0.36 -7.96 -7.02
N PRO A 100 1.29 -8.41 -6.15
CA PRO A 100 1.77 -9.79 -6.16
C PRO A 100 0.67 -10.83 -5.98
N ALA A 101 -0.30 -10.56 -5.11
CA ALA A 101 -1.39 -11.51 -4.87
C ALA A 101 -2.29 -11.66 -6.11
N VAL A 102 -2.54 -10.57 -6.83
CA VAL A 102 -3.33 -10.55 -8.07
C VAL A 102 -2.57 -11.25 -9.20
N ILE A 103 -1.28 -10.95 -9.33
CA ILE A 103 -0.40 -11.55 -10.34
C ILE A 103 -0.28 -13.05 -10.10
N GLN A 104 -0.02 -13.46 -8.86
CA GLN A 104 0.10 -14.88 -8.52
C GLN A 104 -1.23 -15.64 -8.68
N SER A 105 -2.36 -15.02 -8.36
CA SER A 105 -3.69 -15.58 -8.64
C SER A 105 -3.88 -15.82 -10.14
N ASN A 106 -3.52 -14.84 -10.97
CA ASN A 106 -3.61 -14.93 -12.42
C ASN A 106 -2.66 -15.99 -13.01
N LEU A 107 -1.41 -16.05 -12.53
CA LEU A 107 -0.44 -17.09 -12.91
C LEU A 107 -0.93 -18.51 -12.62
N ARG A 108 -1.81 -18.68 -11.62
CA ARG A 108 -2.48 -19.96 -11.29
C ARG A 108 -3.74 -20.24 -12.12
N GLY A 109 -4.01 -19.43 -13.13
CA GLY A 109 -5.12 -19.63 -14.08
C GLY A 109 -6.40 -18.87 -13.75
N ALA A 110 -6.44 -18.08 -12.68
CA ALA A 110 -7.59 -17.21 -12.42
C ALA A 110 -7.61 -16.01 -13.39
N ASP A 111 -8.78 -15.44 -13.63
CA ASP A 111 -8.96 -14.30 -14.54
C ASP A 111 -8.83 -12.94 -13.83
N THR A 112 -8.15 -12.90 -12.67
CA THR A 112 -7.92 -11.67 -11.90
C THR A 112 -7.00 -10.70 -12.66
N VAL A 113 -7.32 -9.41 -12.61
CA VAL A 113 -6.63 -8.35 -13.36
C VAL A 113 -6.60 -7.04 -12.58
N ILE A 114 -5.52 -6.27 -12.73
CA ILE A 114 -5.33 -4.95 -12.11
C ILE A 114 -5.87 -3.87 -13.05
N ILE A 115 -6.75 -3.01 -12.55
CA ILE A 115 -7.38 -1.92 -13.33
C ILE A 115 -6.92 -0.52 -12.92
N ALA A 116 -6.36 -0.36 -11.72
CA ALA A 116 -5.79 0.90 -11.26
C ALA A 116 -4.58 0.70 -10.34
N GLY A 117 -3.62 1.61 -10.40
CA GLY A 117 -2.46 1.66 -9.51
C GLY A 117 -2.61 2.78 -8.48
N VAL A 118 -2.82 2.40 -7.22
CA VAL A 118 -3.09 3.35 -6.11
C VAL A 118 -1.79 3.76 -5.42
N ILE A 119 -0.83 2.84 -5.29
CA ILE A 119 0.51 3.10 -4.79
C ILE A 119 1.49 2.29 -5.65
N ASN A 120 2.45 3.00 -6.25
CA ASN A 120 3.37 2.45 -7.25
C ASN A 120 4.83 2.34 -6.74
N THR A 121 5.02 2.28 -5.42
CA THR A 121 6.29 2.03 -4.73
C THR A 121 6.09 1.12 -3.51
N LEU A 122 7.14 0.40 -3.08
CA LEU A 122 7.06 -0.58 -2.00
C LEU A 122 7.18 0.07 -0.61
N THR A 123 6.07 0.32 0.07
CA THR A 123 6.02 1.09 1.34
C THR A 123 6.33 0.26 2.60
N PHE A 124 7.10 -0.82 2.47
CA PHE A 124 7.40 -1.70 3.60
C PHE A 124 8.77 -1.41 4.20
N GLN A 125 8.85 -1.62 5.52
CA GLN A 125 10.06 -1.48 6.32
C GLN A 125 10.31 -2.78 7.07
N LEU A 126 11.56 -3.25 7.02
CA LEU A 126 12.02 -4.41 7.77
C LEU A 126 12.49 -3.98 9.16
N TYR A 127 11.66 -4.24 10.17
CA TYR A 127 12.03 -4.09 11.57
C TYR A 127 12.58 -5.40 12.12
N THR A 128 13.50 -5.30 13.07
CA THR A 128 14.28 -6.43 13.57
C THR A 128 14.32 -6.46 15.09
N GLU A 129 14.65 -7.63 15.67
CA GLU A 129 14.93 -7.72 17.09
C GLU A 129 16.21 -6.94 17.45
N LYS A 130 16.35 -6.55 18.71
CA LYS A 130 17.59 -5.91 19.19
C LYS A 130 18.76 -6.88 19.00
N GLY A 131 19.82 -6.42 18.32
CA GLY A 131 21.03 -7.21 18.06
C GLY A 131 21.20 -7.61 16.59
N ILE A 132 20.13 -7.55 15.79
CA ILE A 132 20.22 -7.70 14.34
C ILE A 132 20.50 -6.33 13.71
N THR A 133 21.68 -6.21 13.13
CA THR A 133 22.20 -4.98 12.50
C THR A 133 22.68 -5.22 11.08
N ARG A 134 22.70 -6.48 10.63
CA ARG A 134 23.09 -6.85 9.28
C ARG A 134 22.25 -8.04 8.77
N PRO A 135 22.00 -8.12 7.46
CA PRO A 135 21.12 -9.14 6.88
C PRO A 135 21.58 -10.58 7.10
N ASP A 136 22.88 -10.86 7.05
CA ASP A 136 23.46 -12.20 7.26
C ASP A 136 23.16 -12.79 8.65
N GLN A 137 22.79 -11.96 9.62
CA GLN A 137 22.34 -12.42 10.95
C GLN A 137 20.96 -13.09 10.92
N PHE A 138 20.23 -13.04 9.80
CA PHE A 138 18.99 -13.79 9.62
C PHE A 138 19.21 -15.28 9.34
N LYS A 139 20.44 -15.72 9.08
CA LYS A 139 20.73 -17.15 8.84
C LYS A 139 20.34 -17.99 10.07
N GLY A 140 19.50 -19.00 9.84
CA GLY A 140 18.90 -19.86 10.86
C GLY A 140 17.81 -19.20 11.72
N LYS A 141 17.41 -17.95 11.43
CA LYS A 141 16.44 -17.19 12.22
C LYS A 141 15.04 -17.21 11.61
N ALA A 142 14.05 -16.77 12.39
CA ALA A 142 12.67 -16.68 11.96
C ALA A 142 12.29 -15.24 11.57
N VAL A 143 11.54 -15.07 10.49
CA VAL A 143 10.96 -13.79 10.07
C VAL A 143 9.45 -13.90 9.88
N ALA A 144 8.73 -12.82 10.18
CA ALA A 144 7.28 -12.78 10.09
C ALA A 144 6.79 -12.10 8.82
N VAL A 145 5.84 -12.76 8.16
CA VAL A 145 5.04 -12.24 7.04
C VAL A 145 3.55 -12.45 7.34
N THR A 146 2.65 -11.78 6.63
CA THR A 146 1.21 -12.07 6.74
C THR A 146 0.90 -13.48 6.24
N ARG A 147 1.20 -13.75 4.97
CA ARG A 147 0.97 -15.04 4.30
C ARG A 147 1.95 -15.21 3.14
N TYR A 148 2.26 -16.46 2.79
CA TYR A 148 3.03 -16.76 1.58
C TYR A 148 2.33 -16.22 0.33
N GLY A 149 3.11 -15.63 -0.58
CA GLY A 149 2.61 -15.02 -1.81
C GLY A 149 1.96 -13.64 -1.61
N SER A 150 1.89 -13.12 -0.37
CA SER A 150 1.44 -11.75 -0.12
C SER A 150 2.59 -10.75 -0.36
N ALA A 151 2.25 -9.47 -0.38
CA ALA A 151 3.26 -8.42 -0.57
C ALA A 151 4.29 -8.34 0.58
N THR A 152 3.95 -8.73 1.81
CA THR A 152 4.94 -8.81 2.91
C THR A 152 5.92 -9.96 2.72
N ASP A 153 5.46 -11.07 2.14
CA ASP A 153 6.32 -12.22 1.80
C ASP A 153 7.28 -11.86 0.66
N PHE A 154 6.75 -11.26 -0.41
CA PHE A 154 7.55 -10.66 -1.49
C PHE A 154 8.61 -9.71 -0.92
N ALA A 155 8.19 -8.70 -0.15
CA ALA A 155 9.08 -7.68 0.36
C ALA A 155 10.17 -8.27 1.28
N MET A 156 9.83 -9.26 2.12
CA MET A 156 10.81 -9.94 2.98
C MET A 156 11.84 -10.69 2.14
N ARG A 157 11.38 -11.43 1.13
CA ARG A 157 12.25 -12.18 0.22
C ARG A 157 13.15 -11.24 -0.57
N TYR A 158 12.57 -10.21 -1.17
CA TYR A 158 13.28 -9.16 -1.88
C TYR A 158 14.36 -8.51 -1.00
N ALA A 159 14.01 -8.09 0.22
CA ALA A 159 14.94 -7.43 1.12
C ALA A 159 16.14 -8.32 1.44
N LEU A 160 15.90 -9.57 1.86
CA LEU A 160 16.97 -10.47 2.29
C LEU A 160 17.80 -11.04 1.12
N ASP A 161 17.17 -11.35 -0.02
CA ASP A 161 17.86 -11.80 -1.24
C ASP A 161 18.84 -10.73 -1.75
N LYS A 162 18.44 -9.45 -1.69
CA LYS A 162 19.32 -8.33 -2.06
C LYS A 162 20.59 -8.23 -1.23
N TYR A 163 20.58 -8.81 -0.03
CA TYR A 163 21.73 -8.85 0.85
C TYR A 163 22.41 -10.23 0.89
N GLY A 164 22.11 -11.09 -0.09
CA GLY A 164 22.76 -12.39 -0.26
C GLY A 164 22.30 -13.46 0.73
N VAL A 165 21.14 -13.28 1.35
CA VAL A 165 20.52 -14.29 2.21
C VAL A 165 19.48 -15.06 1.40
N ASP A 166 19.72 -16.34 1.15
CA ASP A 166 18.74 -17.20 0.47
C ASP A 166 17.63 -17.55 1.47
N VAL A 167 16.56 -16.76 1.44
CA VAL A 167 15.42 -16.89 2.37
C VAL A 167 14.77 -18.28 2.33
N ASN A 168 14.96 -19.06 1.26
CA ASN A 168 14.33 -20.40 1.16
C ASN A 168 15.14 -21.47 1.87
N LYS A 169 16.41 -21.22 2.13
CA LYS A 169 17.34 -22.20 2.72
C LYS A 169 17.83 -21.74 4.08
N GLU A 170 17.99 -20.44 4.24
CA GLU A 170 18.69 -19.86 5.38
C GLU A 170 17.74 -19.23 6.40
N VAL A 171 16.45 -19.08 6.13
CA VAL A 171 15.51 -18.37 7.01
C VAL A 171 14.21 -19.14 7.16
N THR A 172 13.64 -19.14 8.37
CA THR A 172 12.30 -19.68 8.61
C THR A 172 11.27 -18.55 8.45
N ILE A 173 10.35 -18.67 7.49
CA ILE A 173 9.24 -17.72 7.38
C ILE A 173 8.04 -18.21 8.19
N LEU A 174 7.56 -17.38 9.09
CA LEU A 174 6.35 -17.62 9.88
C LEU A 174 5.21 -16.72 9.40
N GLN A 175 4.04 -17.33 9.14
CA GLN A 175 2.83 -16.62 8.69
C GLN A 175 2.01 -16.19 9.89
N MET A 176 1.87 -14.88 10.10
CA MET A 176 1.19 -14.29 11.25
C MET A 176 -0.26 -13.88 10.97
N GLY A 177 -0.74 -14.07 9.74
CA GLY A 177 -2.06 -13.61 9.31
C GLY A 177 -2.04 -12.13 8.97
N ASN A 178 -1.80 -11.25 9.93
CA ASN A 178 -1.89 -9.79 9.78
C ASN A 178 -0.68 -9.04 10.35
N GLN A 179 -0.56 -7.73 10.04
CA GLN A 179 0.58 -6.91 10.47
C GLN A 179 0.67 -6.66 12.00
N PRO A 180 -0.44 -6.42 12.73
CA PRO A 180 -0.40 -6.35 14.19
C PRO A 180 0.17 -7.63 14.83
N ALA A 181 -0.19 -8.81 14.32
CA ALA A 181 0.36 -10.08 14.79
C ALA A 181 1.86 -10.23 14.44
N GLN A 182 2.33 -9.70 13.31
CA GLN A 182 3.77 -9.64 13.00
C GLN A 182 4.53 -8.77 14.02
N LEU A 183 3.99 -7.60 14.37
CA LEU A 183 4.60 -6.73 15.38
C LEU A 183 4.61 -7.40 16.77
N ALA A 184 3.49 -8.01 17.18
CA ALA A 184 3.41 -8.74 18.45
C ALA A 184 4.38 -9.93 18.51
N ALA A 185 4.58 -10.64 17.38
CA ALA A 185 5.56 -11.72 17.30
C ALA A 185 7.00 -11.21 17.42
N LEU A 186 7.31 -10.04 16.85
CA LEU A 186 8.60 -9.37 17.02
C LEU A 186 8.81 -8.93 18.47
N GLU A 187 7.79 -8.35 19.10
CA GLU A 187 7.80 -7.94 20.50
C GLU A 187 8.03 -9.10 21.46
N ALA A 188 7.38 -10.23 21.21
CA ALA A 188 7.54 -11.45 21.98
C ALA A 188 8.86 -12.20 21.71
N GLY A 189 9.71 -11.71 20.78
CA GLY A 189 10.94 -12.39 20.37
C GLY A 189 10.72 -13.72 19.64
N LYS A 190 9.49 -13.98 19.17
CA LYS A 190 9.16 -15.19 18.40
C LYS A 190 9.74 -15.15 16.98
N VAL A 191 9.98 -13.94 16.47
CA VAL A 191 10.67 -13.70 15.19
C VAL A 191 11.74 -12.64 15.38
N GLN A 192 12.77 -12.74 14.55
CA GLN A 192 13.91 -11.86 14.49
C GLN A 192 13.70 -10.65 13.58
N GLY A 193 12.70 -10.73 12.70
CA GLY A 193 12.36 -9.65 11.79
C GLY A 193 10.91 -9.70 11.35
N ALA A 194 10.32 -8.53 11.14
CA ALA A 194 8.95 -8.38 10.67
C ALA A 194 8.91 -7.33 9.56
N MET A 195 8.25 -7.68 8.45
CA MET A 195 7.97 -6.73 7.38
C MET A 195 6.70 -5.95 7.70
N LEU A 196 6.82 -4.64 7.94
CA LEU A 196 5.74 -3.79 8.44
C LEU A 196 5.52 -2.56 7.56
N SER A 197 4.31 -2.02 7.57
CA SER A 197 3.96 -0.71 7.02
C SER A 197 3.30 0.16 8.10
N ALA A 198 3.07 1.44 7.81
CA ALA A 198 2.28 2.30 8.67
C ALA A 198 0.84 1.72 8.84
N PRO A 199 0.27 1.73 10.06
CA PRO A 199 0.82 2.34 11.29
C PRO A 199 1.73 1.42 12.12
N THR A 200 1.80 0.12 11.83
CA THR A 200 2.58 -0.84 12.63
C THR A 200 4.08 -0.57 12.61
N SER A 201 4.64 -0.05 11.52
CA SER A 201 6.05 0.36 11.45
C SER A 201 6.35 1.55 12.37
N ILE A 202 5.44 2.53 12.43
CA ILE A 202 5.56 3.70 13.32
C ILE A 202 5.54 3.24 14.78
N ARG A 203 4.66 2.30 15.14
CA ARG A 203 4.63 1.69 16.47
C ARG A 203 5.92 0.93 16.78
N ALA A 204 6.43 0.12 15.85
CA ALA A 204 7.70 -0.58 16.01
C ALA A 204 8.86 0.38 16.29
N LYS A 205 8.91 1.51 15.57
CA LYS A 205 9.88 2.59 15.79
C LYS A 205 9.77 3.17 17.20
N LYS A 206 8.56 3.49 17.66
CA LYS A 206 8.30 4.03 19.02
C LYS A 206 8.70 3.04 20.12
N MET A 207 8.55 1.75 19.88
CA MET A 207 9.00 0.67 20.79
C MET A 207 10.53 0.48 20.78
N GLY A 208 11.26 1.17 19.89
CA GLY A 208 12.70 1.10 19.81
C GLY A 208 13.24 -0.12 19.06
N PHE A 209 12.43 -0.75 18.20
CA PHE A 209 12.94 -1.80 17.30
C PHE A 209 13.82 -1.19 16.21
N PRO A 210 15.02 -1.74 15.95
CA PRO A 210 15.86 -1.30 14.85
C PRO A 210 15.20 -1.58 13.50
N MET A 211 15.20 -0.57 12.62
CA MET A 211 14.84 -0.72 11.21
C MET A 211 16.09 -1.06 10.41
N LEU A 212 16.11 -2.22 9.76
CA LEU A 212 17.24 -2.67 8.95
C LEU A 212 17.15 -2.17 7.50
N ALA A 213 15.95 -2.14 6.94
CA ALA A 213 15.73 -1.70 5.57
C ALA A 213 14.41 -0.96 5.42
N ASP A 214 14.44 0.13 4.65
CA ASP A 214 13.26 0.81 4.13
C ASP A 214 13.20 0.57 2.61
N LEU A 215 12.22 -0.20 2.17
CA LEU A 215 12.12 -0.61 0.76
C LEU A 215 11.61 0.53 -0.12
N GLN A 216 10.97 1.55 0.46
CA GLN A 216 10.54 2.74 -0.27
C GLN A 216 11.76 3.56 -0.71
N MET A 217 12.82 3.58 0.10
CA MET A 217 14.08 4.28 -0.21
C MET A 217 14.87 3.64 -1.37
N LEU A 218 14.53 2.42 -1.78
CA LEU A 218 15.20 1.74 -2.90
C LEU A 218 14.78 2.31 -4.26
N GLY A 219 13.80 3.22 -4.31
CA GLY A 219 13.29 3.81 -5.56
C GLY A 219 12.70 2.76 -6.51
N LEU A 220 12.33 1.60 -5.97
CA LEU A 220 11.84 0.49 -6.75
C LEU A 220 10.42 0.79 -7.23
N GLU A 221 10.26 0.93 -8.53
CA GLU A 221 8.94 0.99 -9.13
C GLU A 221 8.26 -0.37 -8.98
N TYR A 222 7.07 -0.34 -8.36
CA TYR A 222 6.44 -1.55 -7.84
C TYR A 222 4.93 -1.37 -7.72
N GLN A 223 4.12 -2.30 -8.21
CA GLN A 223 2.66 -2.21 -8.05
C GLN A 223 2.24 -2.62 -6.64
N HIS A 224 2.37 -1.70 -5.67
CA HIS A 224 2.17 -1.99 -4.25
C HIS A 224 0.71 -2.10 -3.87
N THR A 225 -0.09 -1.07 -4.13
CA THR A 225 -1.54 -1.09 -3.87
C THR A 225 -2.26 -0.85 -5.18
N SER A 226 -3.27 -1.65 -5.45
CA SER A 226 -3.99 -1.63 -6.71
C SER A 226 -5.48 -1.84 -6.51
N ILE A 227 -6.28 -1.42 -7.48
CA ILE A 227 -7.64 -1.92 -7.64
C ILE A 227 -7.58 -3.09 -8.61
N ALA A 228 -8.03 -4.25 -8.16
CA ALA A 228 -8.14 -5.46 -8.95
C ALA A 228 -9.60 -5.91 -9.08
N THR A 229 -9.90 -6.57 -10.18
CA THR A 229 -11.18 -7.24 -10.44
C THR A 229 -10.96 -8.48 -11.31
N THR A 230 -12.00 -9.07 -11.87
CA THR A 230 -11.90 -10.17 -12.84
C THR A 230 -12.18 -9.69 -14.25
N ARG A 231 -11.57 -10.31 -15.25
CA ARG A 231 -11.89 -10.03 -16.67
C ARG A 231 -13.36 -10.34 -16.97
N ALA A 232 -13.93 -11.36 -16.33
CA ALA A 232 -15.35 -11.66 -16.41
C ALA A 232 -16.24 -10.48 -15.96
N LEU A 233 -15.90 -9.79 -14.86
CA LEU A 233 -16.65 -8.61 -14.40
C LEU A 233 -16.52 -7.46 -15.39
N LEU A 234 -15.32 -7.17 -15.89
CA LEU A 234 -15.13 -6.10 -16.88
C LEU A 234 -15.96 -6.32 -18.15
N LYS A 235 -16.06 -7.57 -18.61
CA LYS A 235 -16.86 -7.93 -19.80
C LYS A 235 -18.36 -7.86 -19.55
N SER A 236 -18.81 -8.37 -18.41
CA SER A 236 -20.25 -8.53 -18.11
C SER A 236 -20.89 -7.28 -17.49
N LYS A 237 -20.10 -6.46 -16.80
CA LYS A 237 -20.54 -5.26 -16.07
C LYS A 237 -19.57 -4.08 -16.29
N PRO A 238 -19.34 -3.64 -17.53
CA PRO A 238 -18.41 -2.54 -17.81
C PRO A 238 -18.83 -1.22 -17.15
N ASP A 239 -20.13 -0.92 -17.07
CA ASP A 239 -20.63 0.29 -16.40
C ASP A 239 -20.36 0.29 -14.90
N LEU A 240 -20.48 -0.88 -14.25
CA LEU A 240 -20.12 -1.03 -12.84
C LEU A 240 -18.64 -0.66 -12.61
N ALA A 241 -17.74 -1.10 -13.49
CA ALA A 241 -16.33 -0.77 -13.38
C ALA A 241 -16.06 0.72 -13.61
N ARG A 242 -16.74 1.36 -14.57
CA ARG A 242 -16.65 2.81 -14.81
C ARG A 242 -17.13 3.60 -13.61
N ASP A 243 -18.30 3.29 -13.09
CA ASP A 243 -18.93 4.02 -12.00
C ASP A 243 -18.16 3.83 -10.68
N PHE A 244 -17.66 2.63 -10.43
CA PHE A 244 -16.74 2.38 -9.32
C PHE A 244 -15.48 3.24 -9.45
N MET A 245 -14.84 3.28 -10.62
CA MET A 245 -13.61 4.05 -10.81
C MET A 245 -13.83 5.56 -10.79
N ARG A 246 -14.97 6.07 -11.25
CA ARG A 246 -15.33 7.49 -11.10
C ARG A 246 -15.44 7.89 -9.63
N ALA A 247 -16.17 7.10 -8.84
CA ALA A 247 -16.30 7.29 -7.40
C ALA A 247 -14.94 7.20 -6.68
N TYR A 248 -14.10 6.25 -7.10
CA TYR A 248 -12.79 6.04 -6.50
C TYR A 248 -11.84 7.21 -6.79
N ILE A 249 -11.80 7.73 -8.02
CA ILE A 249 -10.97 8.88 -8.42
C ILE A 249 -11.40 10.15 -7.68
N GLU A 250 -12.71 10.41 -7.56
CA GLU A 250 -13.18 11.55 -6.74
C GLU A 250 -12.81 11.38 -5.26
N GLY A 251 -12.86 10.15 -4.74
CA GLY A 251 -12.39 9.86 -3.39
C GLY A 251 -10.90 10.10 -3.19
N ILE A 252 -10.03 9.77 -4.17
CA ILE A 252 -8.60 10.13 -4.13
C ILE A 252 -8.45 11.65 -4.08
N GLN A 253 -9.15 12.36 -4.97
CA GLN A 253 -9.08 13.83 -5.02
C GLN A 253 -9.53 14.45 -3.68
N TYR A 254 -10.64 13.98 -3.12
CA TYR A 254 -11.16 14.45 -1.84
C TYR A 254 -10.17 14.13 -0.71
N ALA A 255 -9.62 12.91 -0.69
CA ALA A 255 -8.62 12.50 0.29
C ALA A 255 -7.41 13.43 0.30
N LYS A 256 -7.00 13.94 -0.87
CA LYS A 256 -5.83 14.85 -0.99
C LYS A 256 -6.15 16.30 -0.64
N THR A 257 -7.41 16.73 -0.74
CA THR A 257 -7.79 18.15 -0.63
C THR A 257 -8.56 18.49 0.64
N HIS A 258 -9.12 17.50 1.33
CA HIS A 258 -9.93 17.67 2.54
C HIS A 258 -9.25 16.99 3.73
N ARG A 259 -8.15 17.61 4.18
CA ARG A 259 -7.27 17.02 5.19
C ARG A 259 -8.00 16.61 6.46
N LYS A 260 -8.79 17.52 7.04
CA LYS A 260 -9.47 17.28 8.32
C LYS A 260 -10.41 16.07 8.20
N GLU A 261 -11.26 16.06 7.18
CA GLU A 261 -12.23 15.01 6.94
C GLU A 261 -11.57 13.67 6.60
N THR A 262 -10.41 13.71 5.95
CA THR A 262 -9.62 12.51 5.65
C THR A 262 -8.97 11.96 6.91
N ILE A 263 -8.43 12.81 7.78
CA ILE A 263 -7.90 12.41 9.08
C ILE A 263 -9.02 11.81 9.94
N ASP A 264 -10.23 12.39 9.95
CA ASP A 264 -11.39 11.85 10.69
C ASP A 264 -11.72 10.41 10.22
N VAL A 265 -11.63 10.16 8.90
CA VAL A 265 -11.77 8.80 8.33
C VAL A 265 -10.61 7.90 8.77
N LEU A 266 -9.37 8.39 8.72
CA LEU A 266 -8.20 7.60 9.14
C LEU A 266 -8.27 7.21 10.62
N VAL A 267 -8.73 8.10 11.51
CA VAL A 267 -8.96 7.78 12.94
C VAL A 267 -9.88 6.57 13.09
N LYS A 268 -11.02 6.59 12.39
CA LYS A 268 -12.02 5.52 12.43
C LYS A 268 -11.47 4.17 11.96
N TYR A 269 -10.80 4.15 10.81
CA TYR A 269 -10.37 2.89 10.19
C TYR A 269 -9.03 2.36 10.71
N LEU A 270 -8.07 3.23 11.04
CA LEU A 270 -6.79 2.84 11.64
C LEU A 270 -6.92 2.54 13.13
N ARG A 271 -8.04 2.92 13.76
CA ARG A 271 -8.32 2.71 15.19
C ARG A 271 -7.23 3.32 16.06
N THR A 272 -6.87 4.57 15.76
CA THR A 272 -5.87 5.34 16.50
C THR A 272 -6.18 6.83 16.40
N ASP A 273 -5.96 7.55 17.49
CA ASP A 273 -6.05 9.00 17.62
C ASP A 273 -4.66 9.66 17.75
N GLU A 274 -3.59 8.88 17.59
CA GLU A 274 -2.21 9.36 17.66
C GLU A 274 -1.92 10.34 16.51
N LYS A 275 -1.92 11.64 16.83
CA LYS A 275 -1.73 12.72 15.85
C LYS A 275 -0.52 12.51 14.93
N GLU A 276 0.62 12.10 15.48
CA GLU A 276 1.84 11.86 14.71
C GLU A 276 1.67 10.73 13.67
N VAL A 277 1.00 9.63 14.05
CA VAL A 277 0.73 8.48 13.17
C VAL A 277 -0.21 8.89 12.04
N LEU A 278 -1.26 9.64 12.37
CA LEU A 278 -2.27 10.09 11.42
C LEU A 278 -1.71 11.13 10.45
N ASP A 279 -0.95 12.11 10.96
CA ASP A 279 -0.30 13.11 10.15
C ASP A 279 0.72 12.47 9.20
N ASP A 280 1.62 11.61 9.70
CA ASP A 280 2.61 10.94 8.86
C ASP A 280 1.94 10.05 7.81
N THR A 281 0.89 9.31 8.18
CA THR A 281 0.13 8.49 7.23
C THR A 281 -0.51 9.33 6.13
N TYR A 282 -1.12 10.47 6.48
CA TYR A 282 -1.74 11.36 5.50
C TYR A 282 -0.71 11.97 4.54
N GLU A 283 0.38 12.53 5.07
CA GLU A 283 1.41 13.18 4.26
C GLU A 283 2.17 12.17 3.38
N SER A 284 2.66 11.08 3.99
CA SER A 284 3.54 10.11 3.32
C SER A 284 2.81 9.17 2.37
N ILE A 285 1.51 8.89 2.60
CA ILE A 285 0.75 7.96 1.75
C ILE A 285 -0.23 8.71 0.87
N VAL A 286 -1.14 9.49 1.45
CA VAL A 286 -2.26 10.11 0.72
C VAL A 286 -1.76 11.21 -0.20
N LEU A 287 -0.94 12.14 0.31
CA LEU A 287 -0.44 13.24 -0.52
C LEU A 287 0.69 12.83 -1.45
N MET A 288 1.68 12.10 -0.92
CA MET A 288 2.92 11.84 -1.64
C MET A 288 2.82 10.67 -2.63
N LEU A 289 2.11 9.59 -2.28
CA LEU A 289 2.17 8.34 -3.04
C LEU A 289 0.95 8.05 -3.90
N MET A 290 -0.23 8.60 -3.55
CA MET A 290 -1.43 8.40 -4.36
C MET A 290 -1.42 9.30 -5.61
N PRO A 291 -1.31 8.72 -6.82
CA PRO A 291 -1.31 9.48 -8.05
C PRO A 291 -2.70 10.05 -8.34
N GLU A 292 -2.76 11.21 -8.99
CA GLU A 292 -4.04 11.80 -9.43
C GLU A 292 -4.69 11.00 -10.56
N LYS A 293 -3.83 10.45 -11.44
CA LYS A 293 -4.22 9.53 -12.50
C LYS A 293 -3.74 8.13 -12.10
N PRO A 294 -4.59 7.28 -11.48
CA PRO A 294 -4.17 6.00 -10.90
C PRO A 294 -3.97 4.91 -11.96
N TYR A 295 -3.08 5.16 -12.90
CA TYR A 295 -2.64 4.16 -13.87
C TYR A 295 -1.85 3.04 -13.18
N PRO A 296 -2.12 1.76 -13.51
CA PRO A 296 -1.23 0.67 -13.15
C PRO A 296 0.17 0.86 -13.75
N THR A 297 1.20 0.41 -13.04
CA THR A 297 2.59 0.42 -13.53
C THR A 297 2.99 -0.93 -14.14
N LEU A 298 3.20 -0.97 -15.45
CA LEU A 298 3.73 -2.17 -16.13
C LEU A 298 5.15 -2.51 -15.66
N LYS A 299 5.98 -1.49 -15.41
CA LYS A 299 7.34 -1.69 -14.90
C LYS A 299 7.33 -2.25 -13.47
N GLY A 300 6.41 -1.80 -12.63
CA GLY A 300 6.19 -2.38 -11.30
C GLY A 300 5.69 -3.82 -11.36
N VAL A 301 4.80 -4.16 -12.30
CA VAL A 301 4.41 -5.55 -12.56
C VAL A 301 5.59 -6.38 -13.05
N GLN A 302 6.43 -5.84 -13.95
CA GLN A 302 7.64 -6.52 -14.43
C GLN A 302 8.64 -6.79 -13.29
N THR A 303 8.78 -5.88 -12.34
CA THR A 303 9.57 -6.09 -11.11
C THR A 303 9.04 -7.30 -10.34
N ILE A 304 7.72 -7.38 -10.16
CA ILE A 304 7.09 -8.51 -9.45
C ILE A 304 7.33 -9.83 -10.18
N LEU A 305 7.10 -9.86 -11.50
CA LEU A 305 7.31 -11.05 -12.32
C LEU A 305 8.76 -11.53 -12.32
N ARG A 306 9.73 -10.61 -12.28
CA ARG A 306 11.15 -10.97 -12.21
C ARG A 306 11.47 -11.74 -10.93
N GLU A 307 10.96 -11.29 -9.79
CA GLU A 307 11.17 -11.99 -8.52
C GLU A 307 10.46 -13.34 -8.52
N LEU A 308 9.18 -13.38 -8.88
CA LEU A 308 8.42 -14.63 -8.95
C LEU A 308 9.10 -15.62 -9.92
N GLY A 309 9.58 -15.12 -11.04
CA GLY A 309 10.32 -15.84 -12.08
C GLY A 309 11.64 -16.45 -11.63
N ALA A 310 12.17 -16.09 -10.45
CA ALA A 310 13.32 -16.78 -9.88
C ALA A 310 13.01 -18.26 -9.58
N LYS A 311 11.76 -18.58 -9.25
CA LYS A 311 11.33 -19.94 -8.87
C LYS A 311 10.15 -20.48 -9.65
N ASP A 312 9.40 -19.61 -10.32
CA ASP A 312 8.22 -19.98 -11.10
C ASP A 312 8.51 -19.77 -12.60
N PRO A 313 8.66 -20.86 -13.39
CA PRO A 313 8.84 -20.76 -14.84
C PRO A 313 7.71 -20.03 -15.56
N VAL A 314 6.46 -20.16 -15.07
CA VAL A 314 5.30 -19.49 -15.67
C VAL A 314 5.44 -17.98 -15.51
N ALA A 315 5.82 -17.52 -14.30
CA ALA A 315 6.08 -16.10 -14.05
C ALA A 315 7.23 -15.56 -14.90
N ARG A 316 8.28 -16.37 -15.13
CA ARG A 316 9.44 -15.98 -15.96
C ARG A 316 9.08 -15.72 -17.41
N SER A 317 8.10 -16.45 -17.96
CA SER A 317 7.64 -16.32 -19.34
C SER A 317 6.45 -15.35 -19.50
N ALA A 318 5.84 -14.92 -18.40
CA ALA A 318 4.69 -14.03 -18.41
C ALA A 318 5.07 -12.59 -18.79
N LYS A 319 4.11 -11.86 -19.34
CA LYS A 319 4.27 -10.46 -19.76
C LYS A 319 3.44 -9.54 -18.85
N PRO A 320 3.93 -8.35 -18.47
CA PRO A 320 3.20 -7.44 -17.58
C PRO A 320 1.76 -7.12 -18.02
N GLU A 321 1.53 -7.01 -19.33
CA GLU A 321 0.23 -6.66 -19.91
C GLU A 321 -0.84 -7.72 -19.66
N GLN A 322 -0.46 -8.96 -19.33
CA GLN A 322 -1.39 -10.03 -18.98
C GLN A 322 -2.13 -9.74 -17.66
N PHE A 323 -1.51 -8.97 -16.78
CA PHE A 323 -1.99 -8.70 -15.42
C PHE A 323 -2.67 -7.34 -15.28
N VAL A 324 -2.66 -6.52 -16.33
CA VAL A 324 -3.16 -5.14 -16.31
C VAL A 324 -4.23 -4.96 -17.37
N ASP A 325 -5.33 -4.33 -16.98
CA ASP A 325 -6.35 -3.81 -17.89
C ASP A 325 -6.62 -2.35 -17.56
N ALA A 326 -5.90 -1.46 -18.25
CA ALA A 326 -6.02 -0.03 -18.03
C ALA A 326 -7.19 0.61 -18.82
N SER A 327 -8.07 -0.19 -19.46
CA SER A 327 -9.12 0.33 -20.35
C SER A 327 -10.03 1.34 -19.65
N VAL A 328 -10.49 1.02 -18.44
CA VAL A 328 -11.39 1.90 -17.66
C VAL A 328 -10.71 3.23 -17.30
N ILE A 329 -9.45 3.19 -16.82
CA ILE A 329 -8.71 4.42 -16.49
C ILE A 329 -8.42 5.24 -17.76
N LYS A 330 -8.03 4.60 -18.86
CA LYS A 330 -7.80 5.29 -20.15
C LYS A 330 -9.07 5.96 -20.67
N GLU A 331 -10.23 5.30 -20.55
CA GLU A 331 -11.53 5.87 -20.92
C GLU A 331 -11.83 7.13 -20.08
N LEU A 332 -11.67 7.06 -18.75
CA LEU A 332 -11.95 8.19 -17.86
C LEU A 332 -10.97 9.35 -18.08
N ASP A 333 -9.69 9.07 -18.28
CA ASP A 333 -8.68 10.09 -18.56
C ASP A 333 -8.91 10.78 -19.92
N SER A 334 -9.11 9.99 -21.00
CA SER A 334 -9.36 10.54 -22.34
C SER A 334 -10.67 11.30 -22.47
N SER A 335 -11.68 10.99 -21.65
CA SER A 335 -12.93 11.77 -21.57
C SER A 335 -12.76 13.14 -20.88
N GLY A 336 -11.57 13.41 -20.33
CA GLY A 336 -11.27 14.58 -19.51
C GLY A 336 -11.92 14.55 -18.13
N PHE A 337 -12.49 13.42 -17.71
CA PHE A 337 -13.16 13.30 -16.41
C PHE A 337 -12.19 13.57 -15.26
N ILE A 338 -11.01 12.94 -15.29
CA ILE A 338 -10.01 13.08 -14.22
C ILE A 338 -9.56 14.55 -14.10
N ASP A 339 -9.23 15.18 -15.23
CA ASP A 339 -8.80 16.59 -15.23
C ASP A 339 -9.91 17.52 -14.70
N ARG A 340 -11.19 17.25 -14.98
CA ARG A 340 -12.31 18.04 -14.42
C ARG A 340 -12.40 17.89 -12.91
N VAL A 341 -12.29 16.67 -12.38
CA VAL A 341 -12.31 16.39 -10.93
C VAL A 341 -11.24 17.19 -10.19
N TYR A 342 -10.02 17.29 -10.75
CA TYR A 342 -8.93 18.05 -10.13
C TYR A 342 -9.01 19.56 -10.39
N LYS A 343 -9.63 20.03 -11.49
CA LYS A 343 -9.86 21.46 -11.75
C LYS A 343 -10.95 22.08 -10.89
N SER A 344 -11.96 21.31 -10.49
CA SER A 344 -13.08 21.79 -9.66
C SER A 344 -12.72 22.03 -8.18
N ALA A 345 -11.48 21.80 -7.78
CA ALA A 345 -11.03 21.95 -6.40
C ALA A 345 -10.07 23.13 -6.23
N PRO A 346 -10.13 23.89 -5.12
CA PRO A 346 -9.05 24.81 -4.78
C PRO A 346 -7.78 23.99 -4.56
N MET A 347 -6.77 24.23 -5.41
CA MET A 347 -5.45 23.60 -5.24
C MET A 347 -4.85 24.03 -3.90
N VAL A 348 -4.74 23.11 -2.93
CA VAL A 348 -4.02 23.36 -1.67
C VAL A 348 -2.62 22.74 -1.73
N ALA A 349 -1.65 23.64 -1.56
CA ALA A 349 -0.24 23.52 -1.17
C ALA A 349 0.55 22.28 -1.65
N LYS A 350 1.51 22.53 -2.56
CA LYS A 350 2.70 21.69 -2.74
C LYS A 350 3.33 21.41 -1.38
N ALA A 351 3.54 20.13 -1.06
CA ALA A 351 4.33 19.73 0.09
C ALA A 351 5.72 20.40 0.02
N GLN A 352 6.09 21.16 1.06
CA GLN A 352 7.46 21.63 1.20
C GLN A 352 8.36 20.45 1.59
N PRO A 353 9.54 20.28 0.98
CA PRO A 353 10.51 19.30 1.44
C PRO A 353 10.95 19.66 2.86
N LYS A 354 10.76 18.74 3.82
CA LYS A 354 11.31 18.89 5.17
C LYS A 354 12.84 18.93 5.08
N SER A 355 13.42 20.05 5.50
CA SER A 355 14.84 20.19 5.81
C SER A 355 15.24 19.28 6.98
N GLU A 356 16.54 18.94 7.02
CA GLU A 356 17.23 18.00 7.92
C GLU A 356 16.79 17.99 9.40
N PRO A 357 16.95 16.84 10.11
CA PRO A 357 16.60 16.72 11.51
C PRO A 357 17.59 17.49 12.41
N ALA A 358 17.07 18.50 13.11
CA ALA A 358 17.76 19.18 14.19
C ALA A 358 17.92 18.26 15.42
N ALA A 359 19.04 18.47 16.12
CA ALA A 359 19.58 17.67 17.21
C ALA A 359 18.67 17.52 18.45
N THR A 360 18.89 16.41 19.14
CA THR A 360 18.35 16.02 20.45
C THR A 360 18.49 17.11 21.52
N PRO A 361 17.61 17.12 22.53
CA PRO A 361 18.16 16.98 23.87
C PRO A 361 17.38 16.06 24.83
N ALA A 362 18.19 15.36 25.63
CA ALA A 362 18.08 14.99 27.04
C ALA A 362 16.89 14.17 27.59
N VAL A 363 17.29 13.05 28.19
CA VAL A 363 16.53 12.07 28.97
C VAL A 363 16.18 12.61 30.37
N ALA A 364 14.96 12.35 30.84
CA ALA A 364 14.64 12.32 32.27
C ALA A 364 14.01 10.97 32.63
N LYS A 365 14.61 10.27 33.60
CA LYS A 365 14.16 8.98 34.15
C LYS A 365 13.08 9.21 35.21
N VAL A 366 12.03 8.38 35.23
CA VAL A 366 11.18 8.13 36.41
C VAL A 366 10.82 6.63 36.45
N PRO A 367 10.77 5.97 37.64
CA PRO A 367 10.84 4.52 37.78
C PRO A 367 9.47 3.84 37.74
N LEU A 368 9.44 2.61 37.21
CA LEU A 368 8.33 1.65 37.33
C LEU A 368 8.34 1.03 38.73
N SER A 369 7.22 1.12 39.45
CA SER A 369 6.96 0.28 40.63
C SER A 369 6.25 -1.01 40.21
N GLU A 370 6.65 -2.09 40.88
CA GLU A 370 6.24 -3.47 40.67
C GLU A 370 4.77 -3.70 41.04
N ALA A 371 4.05 -4.46 40.20
CA ALA A 371 2.87 -5.20 40.62
C ALA A 371 3.11 -6.69 40.37
N LYS A 372 3.43 -7.39 41.46
CA LYS A 372 3.54 -8.85 41.55
C LYS A 372 2.17 -9.49 41.32
N THR A 373 2.09 -10.46 40.42
CA THR A 373 1.26 -11.65 40.62
C THR A 373 1.99 -12.87 40.04
N LYS A 374 2.06 -13.93 40.86
CA LYS A 374 2.72 -15.22 40.60
C LYS A 374 1.61 -16.29 40.45
N PRO A 375 1.93 -17.53 40.03
CA PRO A 375 1.32 -18.17 38.87
C PRO A 375 0.44 -19.36 39.24
N VAL A 376 -0.30 -19.91 38.26
CA VAL A 376 -0.84 -21.26 38.35
C VAL A 376 -0.23 -22.08 37.23
N GLY A 377 0.54 -23.09 37.64
CA GLY A 377 1.24 -24.02 36.78
C GLY A 377 0.38 -25.20 36.34
N GLY A 378 0.93 -25.90 35.36
CA GLY A 378 0.54 -27.22 34.88
C GLY A 378 1.63 -27.68 33.92
N GLU A 379 2.72 -28.20 34.48
CA GLU A 379 3.79 -28.86 33.74
C GLU A 379 3.24 -30.11 33.04
N GLU A 380 3.66 -30.35 31.80
CA GLU A 380 3.94 -31.72 31.36
C GLU A 380 5.30 -31.76 30.67
N LYS A 381 6.17 -32.60 31.23
CA LYS A 381 7.60 -32.74 30.93
C LYS A 381 7.81 -33.76 29.81
N ALA A 382 8.73 -33.46 28.89
CA ALA A 382 9.54 -34.48 28.22
C ALA A 382 11.02 -34.06 28.26
N LYS A 383 11.85 -34.97 28.78
CA LYS A 383 13.28 -34.81 29.10
C LYS A 383 14.19 -35.16 27.89
N PRO A 384 15.50 -34.84 27.96
CA PRO A 384 16.32 -34.43 26.82
C PRO A 384 17.21 -35.56 26.27
N VAL A 385 17.70 -35.37 25.04
CA VAL A 385 18.90 -36.06 24.55
C VAL A 385 19.89 -35.02 24.03
N ALA A 386 20.93 -34.79 24.82
CA ALA A 386 22.11 -34.03 24.44
C ALA A 386 23.08 -34.94 23.67
N LYS A 387 23.68 -34.40 22.61
CA LYS A 387 25.04 -34.77 22.19
C LYS A 387 25.87 -33.49 22.14
N GLN A 388 26.73 -33.31 23.13
CA GLN A 388 27.86 -32.39 23.13
C GLN A 388 29.01 -33.01 22.34
N VAL A 389 29.64 -32.23 21.47
CA VAL A 389 31.08 -32.27 21.13
C VAL A 389 31.47 -30.85 20.64
N PRO A 390 32.72 -30.37 20.78
CA PRO A 390 33.20 -29.56 21.89
C PRO A 390 33.62 -28.15 21.48
N ALA A 391 33.93 -27.32 22.48
CA ALA A 391 34.55 -26.02 22.33
C ALA A 391 35.95 -26.09 21.70
N ALA A 392 36.16 -25.31 20.64
CA ALA A 392 37.44 -24.77 20.20
C ALA A 392 37.13 -23.28 19.96
N GLY A 393 37.65 -22.33 20.73
CA GLY A 393 39.06 -22.04 20.86
C GLY A 393 39.26 -20.67 20.19
N ASP A 394 39.44 -19.65 21.02
CA ASP A 394 39.74 -18.27 20.60
C ASP A 394 40.82 -18.26 19.52
N LYS A 395 40.45 -17.83 18.32
CA LYS A 395 41.34 -17.11 17.41
C LYS A 395 40.54 -16.03 16.70
N ALA A 396 40.56 -14.84 17.29
CA ALA A 396 40.41 -13.61 16.56
C ALA A 396 41.45 -13.57 15.43
N GLN A 397 41.03 -13.86 14.20
CA GLN A 397 41.72 -13.37 13.02
C GLN A 397 41.13 -12.01 12.70
N ALA A 398 41.75 -10.99 13.29
CA ALA A 398 41.70 -9.65 12.75
C ALA A 398 42.32 -9.70 11.35
N SER A 399 41.50 -9.76 10.31
CA SER A 399 41.88 -9.28 9.00
C SER A 399 41.85 -7.75 9.06
N VAL A 400 42.91 -7.17 9.63
CA VAL A 400 43.18 -5.74 9.48
C VAL A 400 43.55 -5.54 8.02
N SER A 401 42.57 -5.16 7.20
CA SER A 401 42.86 -4.57 5.89
C SER A 401 43.67 -3.30 6.16
N VAL A 402 44.93 -3.32 5.77
CA VAL A 402 45.85 -2.19 5.90
C VAL A 402 45.21 -0.96 5.25
N ALA A 403 44.81 0.02 6.07
CA ALA A 403 44.30 1.29 5.58
C ALA A 403 45.39 1.96 4.73
N LYS A 404 45.09 2.21 3.44
CA LYS A 404 45.97 3.02 2.59
C LYS A 404 46.14 4.41 3.20
N PRO A 405 47.36 5.00 3.19
CA PRO A 405 47.60 6.34 3.70
C PRO A 405 46.59 7.35 3.13
N GLY A 406 45.91 8.11 4.00
CA GLY A 406 44.91 9.11 3.63
C GLY A 406 43.45 8.62 3.53
N SER A 407 43.14 7.36 3.84
CA SER A 407 41.75 6.88 3.85
C SER A 407 41.12 7.04 5.24
N GLN A 408 39.88 7.53 5.33
CA GLN A 408 39.12 7.64 6.59
C GLN A 408 37.94 6.66 6.62
N GLU A 409 37.60 6.13 7.79
CA GLU A 409 36.42 5.28 7.97
C GLU A 409 35.19 6.15 8.24
N TYR A 410 34.09 5.90 7.52
CA TYR A 410 32.81 6.59 7.67
C TYR A 410 31.70 5.58 7.98
N THR A 411 30.90 5.85 9.00
CA THR A 411 29.71 5.04 9.31
C THR A 411 28.49 5.63 8.62
N VAL A 412 27.91 4.86 7.70
CA VAL A 412 26.73 5.24 6.91
C VAL A 412 25.55 5.60 7.81
N LYS A 413 24.93 6.73 7.53
CA LYS A 413 23.74 7.25 8.21
C LYS A 413 22.51 7.12 7.32
N ALA A 414 21.33 7.24 7.92
CA ALA A 414 20.08 7.21 7.18
C ALA A 414 20.04 8.36 6.15
N GLY A 415 19.74 8.05 4.89
CA GLY A 415 19.68 9.03 3.80
C GLY A 415 20.98 9.19 3.00
N ASP A 416 22.06 8.53 3.40
CA ASP A 416 23.30 8.54 2.64
C ASP A 416 23.16 7.77 1.32
N THR A 417 23.86 8.24 0.29
CA THR A 417 24.14 7.50 -0.95
C THR A 417 25.62 7.64 -1.27
N LEU A 418 26.22 6.73 -2.06
CA LEU A 418 27.63 6.90 -2.43
C LEU A 418 27.88 8.23 -3.15
N SER A 419 26.93 8.72 -3.94
CA SER A 419 27.02 10.04 -4.58
C SER A 419 26.94 11.20 -3.59
N ARG A 420 26.06 11.14 -2.57
CA ARG A 420 26.06 12.16 -1.50
C ARG A 420 27.33 12.14 -0.67
N LEU A 421 27.85 10.96 -0.39
CA LEU A 421 29.13 10.83 0.32
C LEU A 421 30.29 11.36 -0.54
N ALA A 422 30.29 11.07 -1.84
CA ALA A 422 31.29 11.63 -2.77
C ALA A 422 31.19 13.16 -2.86
N ASP A 423 29.98 13.70 -2.87
CA ASP A 423 29.75 15.15 -2.83
C ASP A 423 30.27 15.74 -1.50
N GLN A 424 29.94 15.12 -0.37
CA GLN A 424 30.38 15.56 0.95
C GLN A 424 31.91 15.52 1.13
N PHE A 425 32.57 14.47 0.65
CA PHE A 425 34.00 14.24 0.91
C PHE A 425 34.93 14.73 -0.21
N TYR A 426 34.43 14.84 -1.44
CA TYR A 426 35.22 15.23 -2.60
C TYR A 426 34.66 16.44 -3.35
N ASN A 427 33.53 17.01 -2.91
CA ASN A 427 32.80 18.08 -3.59
C ASN A 427 32.50 17.74 -5.07
N ALA A 428 32.25 16.44 -5.33
CA ALA A 428 32.07 15.89 -6.65
C ALA A 428 31.22 14.60 -6.57
N PRO A 429 29.90 14.66 -6.81
CA PRO A 429 28.98 13.53 -6.63
C PRO A 429 29.27 12.37 -7.57
N ASN A 430 29.92 12.63 -8.71
CA ASN A 430 30.37 11.62 -9.68
C ASN A 430 31.60 10.82 -9.23
N LYS A 431 32.30 11.22 -8.16
CA LYS A 431 33.43 10.45 -7.59
C LYS A 431 33.00 9.29 -6.68
N TRP A 432 31.73 8.91 -6.72
CA TRP A 432 31.17 7.79 -5.94
C TRP A 432 31.84 6.45 -6.25
N GLU A 433 32.31 6.27 -7.50
CA GLU A 433 33.02 5.05 -7.95
C GLU A 433 34.28 4.80 -7.13
N LYS A 434 34.97 5.87 -6.72
CA LYS A 434 36.18 5.79 -5.91
C LYS A 434 35.90 5.23 -4.51
N ILE A 435 34.78 5.62 -3.91
CA ILE A 435 34.31 5.07 -2.63
C ILE A 435 33.94 3.60 -2.84
N TYR A 436 33.23 3.28 -3.93
CA TYR A 436 32.87 1.89 -4.24
C TYR A 436 34.11 0.99 -4.42
N GLU A 437 35.11 1.43 -5.19
CA GLU A 437 36.34 0.68 -5.44
C GLU A 437 37.12 0.38 -4.17
N ALA A 438 37.27 1.37 -3.28
CA ALA A 438 37.93 1.20 -2.00
C ALA A 438 37.21 0.22 -1.05
N ASN A 439 35.95 -0.10 -1.34
CA ASN A 439 35.11 -0.98 -0.52
C ASN A 439 34.61 -2.20 -1.29
N ARG A 440 35.18 -2.59 -2.44
CA ARG A 440 34.67 -3.72 -3.26
C ARG A 440 34.58 -5.07 -2.53
N ASP A 441 35.34 -5.23 -1.46
CA ASP A 441 35.26 -6.41 -0.61
C ASP A 441 33.96 -6.44 0.21
N LEU A 442 33.48 -5.26 0.63
CA LEU A 442 32.27 -5.04 1.44
C LEU A 442 31.03 -4.73 0.57
N LEU A 443 31.20 -3.92 -0.47
CA LEU A 443 30.17 -3.45 -1.38
C LEU A 443 30.29 -4.21 -2.70
N LYS A 444 29.47 -5.26 -2.86
CA LYS A 444 29.35 -5.95 -4.16
C LYS A 444 28.56 -5.15 -5.18
N ASN A 445 27.69 -4.25 -4.73
CA ASN A 445 26.90 -3.37 -5.58
C ASN A 445 27.01 -1.91 -5.08
N PRO A 446 27.33 -0.95 -5.95
CA PRO A 446 27.54 0.44 -5.55
C PRO A 446 26.24 1.15 -5.11
N ASN A 447 25.08 0.66 -5.51
CA ASN A 447 23.80 1.28 -5.17
C ASN A 447 23.29 0.90 -3.77
N TYR A 448 24.01 0.05 -3.04
CA TYR A 448 23.51 -0.53 -1.79
C TYR A 448 24.44 -0.27 -0.62
N ILE A 449 24.15 0.81 0.11
CA ILE A 449 24.74 1.11 1.41
C ILE A 449 23.65 1.07 2.49
N TYR A 450 23.97 0.60 3.70
CA TYR A 450 23.00 0.50 4.80
C TYR A 450 23.51 1.24 6.04
N VAL A 451 22.57 1.73 6.85
CA VAL A 451 22.88 2.48 8.07
C VAL A 451 23.73 1.63 9.02
N GLY A 452 24.79 2.22 9.57
CA GLY A 452 25.75 1.53 10.42
C GLY A 452 26.87 0.79 9.66
N MET A 453 26.81 0.70 8.34
CA MET A 453 27.90 0.14 7.54
C MET A 453 29.13 1.06 7.59
N LYS A 454 30.31 0.48 7.83
CA LYS A 454 31.58 1.19 7.82
C LYS A 454 32.18 1.16 6.42
N LEU A 455 32.34 2.33 5.82
CA LEU A 455 32.94 2.52 4.50
C LEU A 455 34.30 3.21 4.63
N MET A 456 35.26 2.74 3.85
CA MET A 456 36.53 3.41 3.64
C MET A 456 36.38 4.51 2.60
N ILE A 457 36.62 5.75 2.99
CA ILE A 457 36.61 6.92 2.11
C ILE A 457 38.07 7.27 1.79
N PRO A 458 38.59 6.91 0.59
CA PRO A 458 39.98 7.17 0.22
C PRO A 458 40.26 8.68 0.03
N ALA A 459 41.49 9.14 0.27
CA ALA A 459 41.88 10.53 0.01
C ALA A 459 41.68 10.94 -1.46
N ASP A 460 41.32 12.22 -1.68
CA ASP A 460 41.37 12.83 -3.01
C ASP A 460 42.81 13.21 -3.35
N GLY A 461 43.58 12.24 -3.85
CA GLY A 461 44.94 12.49 -4.31
C GLY A 461 44.94 13.56 -5.40
N LYS A 462 45.42 14.76 -5.07
CA LYS A 462 45.87 15.72 -6.09
C LYS A 462 47.16 15.15 -6.67
N SER A 463 47.18 14.89 -7.98
CA SER A 463 48.45 14.92 -8.70
C SER A 463 48.99 16.34 -8.54
N SER A 464 50.08 16.46 -7.77
CA SER A 464 50.93 17.65 -7.71
C SER A 464 51.48 18.01 -9.08
#